data_AF-A0A968DUE6-F1
#
_entry.id   AF-A0A968DUE6-F1
#
_cell.length_a   1.000
_cell.length_b   1.000
_cell.length_c   1.000
_cell.angle_alpha   90.00
_cell.angle_beta   90.00
_cell.angle_gamma   90.00
#
_symmetry.space_group_name_H-M   'P 1'
#
loop_
_entity.id
_entity.type
_entity.pdbx_description
1 polymer ?
#
loop_
_entity_poly.entity_id
_entity_poly.type
_entity_poly.pdbx_seq_one_letter_code
_entity_poly.pdbx_strand_id
1 'polypeptide(L)'
;MSWEAVIAIVEIAGLLAVVVSLIYVAVQVRQNSELIGQNTLVARSSMVHETAVFYARFFELIAENTDLAHIYRKGLTGESLDPDEATRFEALLEVYFTSLEDQDHQYKSGLYFDEDDDTDLVEYMAPAYRDMLSSPYGREWWERIGRDRSTPSFYAKIEKIRARWEHESE
;
A
#
# COMPACT_ATOMS: atom_id res chain seq x y z
N MET A 1 -71.05 4.89 -5.69
CA MET A 1 -69.72 4.23 -5.61
C MET A 1 -69.75 3.33 -4.39
N SER A 2 -69.50 2.03 -4.52
CA SER A 2 -69.45 1.13 -3.35
C SER A 2 -68.14 1.33 -2.60
N TRP A 3 -68.18 1.15 -1.28
CA TRP A 3 -67.00 1.21 -0.41
C TRP A 3 -65.90 0.23 -0.86
N GLU A 4 -66.30 -0.93 -1.37
CA GLU A 4 -65.40 -1.94 -1.96
C GLU A 4 -64.62 -1.41 -3.17
N ALA A 5 -65.24 -0.60 -4.03
CA ALA A 5 -64.55 -0.01 -5.17
C ALA A 5 -63.48 1.00 -4.74
N VAL A 6 -63.71 1.73 -3.64
CA VAL A 6 -62.73 2.65 -3.06
C VAL A 6 -61.53 1.89 -2.49
N ILE A 7 -61.78 0.79 -1.76
CA ILE A 7 -60.73 -0.08 -1.23
C ILE A 7 -59.86 -0.64 -2.35
N ALA A 8 -60.48 -1.20 -3.40
CA ALA A 8 -59.75 -1.77 -4.53
C ALA A 8 -58.83 -0.75 -5.24
N ILE A 9 -59.28 0.51 -5.37
CA ILE A 9 -58.46 1.59 -5.96
C ILE A 9 -57.25 1.90 -5.08
N VAL A 10 -57.43 1.98 -3.76
CA VAL A 10 -56.34 2.22 -2.81
C VAL A 10 -55.33 1.08 -2.81
N GLU A 11 -55.78 -0.18 -2.90
CA GLU A 11 -54.92 -1.35 -3.00
C GLU A 11 -54.08 -1.34 -4.28
N ILE A 12 -54.71 -1.05 -5.43
CA ILE A 12 -53.98 -0.94 -6.71
C ILE A 12 -52.98 0.22 -6.66
N ALA A 13 -53.38 1.38 -6.14
CA ALA A 13 -52.49 2.53 -6.00
C ALA A 13 -51.30 2.24 -5.06
N GLY A 14 -51.55 1.54 -3.95
CA GLY A 14 -50.52 1.09 -3.02
C GLY A 14 -49.55 0.11 -3.67
N LEU A 15 -50.06 -0.88 -4.42
CA LEU A 15 -49.23 -1.84 -5.14
C LEU A 15 -48.38 -1.15 -6.22
N LEU A 16 -48.95 -0.20 -6.97
CA LEU A 16 -48.19 0.61 -7.93
C LEU A 16 -47.11 1.44 -7.25
N ALA A 17 -47.41 2.06 -6.10
CA ALA A 17 -46.41 2.81 -5.33
C ALA A 17 -45.26 1.92 -4.86
N VAL A 18 -45.54 0.69 -4.43
CA VAL A 18 -44.50 -0.30 -4.05
C VAL A 18 -43.65 -0.67 -5.27
N VAL A 19 -44.26 -0.96 -6.42
CA VAL A 19 -43.51 -1.30 -7.66
C VAL A 19 -42.60 -0.15 -8.08
N VAL A 20 -43.10 1.09 -8.08
CA VAL A 20 -42.29 2.28 -8.40
C VAL A 20 -41.15 2.44 -7.40
N SER A 21 -41.40 2.21 -6.10
CA SER A 21 -40.38 2.27 -5.06
C SER A 21 -39.28 1.22 -5.28
N LEU A 22 -39.65 -0.02 -5.65
CA LEU A 22 -38.68 -1.08 -5.94
C LEU A 22 -37.84 -0.76 -7.18
N ILE A 23 -38.44 -0.19 -8.23
CA ILE A 23 -37.70 0.25 -9.43
C ILE A 23 -36.70 1.34 -9.04
N TYR A 24 -37.14 2.33 -8.24
CA TYR A 24 -36.26 3.38 -7.77
C TYR A 24 -35.07 2.82 -6.96
N VAL A 25 -35.32 1.91 -6.02
CA VAL A 25 -34.25 1.27 -5.23
C VAL A 25 -33.31 0.46 -6.13
N ALA A 26 -33.82 -0.29 -7.10
CA ALA A 26 -32.97 -1.05 -8.02
C ALA A 26 -32.03 -0.14 -8.85
N VAL A 27 -32.57 0.98 -9.35
CA VAL A 27 -31.78 1.99 -10.06
C VAL A 27 -30.76 2.65 -9.12
N GLN A 28 -31.18 3.00 -7.90
CA GLN A 28 -30.32 3.61 -6.89
C GLN A 28 -29.15 2.69 -6.51
N VAL A 29 -29.42 1.40 -6.31
CA VAL A 29 -28.38 0.40 -6.00
C VAL A 29 -27.40 0.27 -7.15
N ARG A 30 -27.88 0.19 -8.40
CA ARG A 30 -27.00 0.11 -9.58
C ARG A 30 -26.09 1.32 -9.71
N GLN A 31 -26.64 2.53 -9.59
CA GLN A 31 -25.87 3.77 -9.63
C GLN A 31 -24.84 3.83 -8.49
N ASN A 32 -25.22 3.40 -7.30
CA ASN A 32 -24.31 3.33 -6.16
C ASN A 32 -23.15 2.35 -6.42
N SER A 33 -23.43 1.16 -6.94
CA SER A 33 -22.40 0.20 -7.31
C SER A 33 -21.44 0.73 -8.38
N GLU A 34 -21.97 1.42 -9.40
CA GLU A 34 -21.14 2.06 -10.44
C GLU A 34 -20.24 3.17 -9.86
N LEU A 35 -20.78 4.00 -8.96
CA LEU A 35 -20.01 5.04 -8.27
C LEU A 35 -18.92 4.47 -7.35
N ILE A 36 -19.22 3.41 -6.60
CA ILE A 36 -18.23 2.71 -5.78
C ILE A 36 -17.10 2.19 -6.66
N GLY A 37 -17.42 1.53 -7.78
CA GLY A 37 -16.40 1.04 -8.72
C GLY A 37 -15.49 2.15 -9.26
N GLN A 38 -16.07 3.29 -9.66
CA GLN A 38 -15.29 4.44 -10.12
C GLN A 38 -14.40 5.03 -9.02
N ASN A 39 -14.92 5.16 -7.79
CA ASN A 39 -14.14 5.65 -6.66
C ASN A 39 -12.98 4.72 -6.33
N THR A 40 -13.18 3.40 -6.38
CA THR A 40 -12.11 2.41 -6.18
C THR A 40 -11.02 2.55 -7.25
N LEU A 41 -11.40 2.72 -8.52
CA LEU A 41 -10.43 2.91 -9.61
C LEU A 41 -9.60 4.20 -9.43
N VAL A 42 -10.25 5.30 -9.03
CA VAL A 42 -9.55 6.57 -8.75
C VAL A 42 -8.61 6.43 -7.55
N ALA A 43 -9.04 5.75 -6.48
CA ALA A 43 -8.21 5.49 -5.31
C ALA A 43 -6.97 4.65 -5.69
N ARG A 44 -7.16 3.53 -6.41
CA ARG A 44 -6.07 2.69 -6.93
C ARG A 44 -5.07 3.50 -7.76
N SER A 45 -5.56 4.28 -8.72
CA SER A 45 -4.70 5.11 -9.57
C SER A 45 -3.94 6.18 -8.78
N SER A 46 -4.56 6.76 -7.75
CA SER A 46 -3.92 7.77 -6.90
C SER A 46 -2.80 7.16 -6.07
N MET A 47 -3.00 5.97 -5.51
CA MET A 47 -2.00 5.28 -4.70
C MET A 47 -0.78 4.84 -5.52
N VAL A 48 -1.00 4.26 -6.71
CA VAL A 48 0.10 3.93 -7.63
C VAL A 48 0.92 5.18 -7.98
N HIS A 49 0.24 6.31 -8.22
CA HIS A 49 0.91 7.58 -8.47
C HIS A 49 1.67 8.10 -7.25
N GLU A 50 1.08 8.07 -6.06
CA GLU A 50 1.70 8.51 -4.81
C GLU A 50 2.97 7.71 -4.50
N THR A 51 2.93 6.39 -4.68
CA THR A 51 4.13 5.55 -4.54
C THR A 51 5.20 5.89 -5.57
N ALA A 52 4.83 6.09 -6.83
CA ALA A 52 5.78 6.48 -7.86
C ALA A 52 6.44 7.84 -7.53
N VAL A 53 5.66 8.80 -7.03
CA VAL A 53 6.15 10.10 -6.55
C VAL A 53 7.05 9.95 -5.34
N PHE A 54 6.72 9.06 -4.39
CA PHE A 54 7.57 8.79 -3.23
C PHE A 54 8.96 8.31 -3.65
N TYR A 55 9.04 7.25 -4.49
CA TYR A 55 10.32 6.72 -4.93
C TYR A 55 11.08 7.73 -5.80
N ALA A 56 10.38 8.47 -6.68
CA ALA A 56 11.01 9.54 -7.46
C ALA A 56 11.68 10.57 -6.54
N ARG A 57 10.96 11.07 -5.52
CA ARG A 57 11.50 12.02 -4.55
C ARG A 57 12.63 11.44 -3.70
N PHE A 58 12.51 10.18 -3.30
CA PHE A 58 13.55 9.48 -2.53
C PHE A 58 14.86 9.46 -3.31
N PHE A 59 14.82 9.05 -4.58
CA PHE A 59 16.02 8.99 -5.42
C PHE A 59 16.47 10.37 -5.91
N GLU A 60 15.55 11.32 -6.13
CA GLU A 60 15.88 12.72 -6.43
C GLU A 60 16.67 13.35 -5.29
N LEU A 61 16.25 13.15 -4.04
CA LEU A 61 16.96 13.63 -2.85
C LEU A 61 18.40 13.12 -2.80
N ILE A 62 18.62 11.84 -3.15
CA ILE A 62 19.95 11.23 -3.21
C ILE A 62 20.73 11.79 -4.41
N ALA A 63 20.10 11.95 -5.57
CA ALA A 63 20.75 12.38 -6.80
C ALA A 63 21.20 13.85 -6.75
N GLU A 64 20.41 14.73 -6.15
CA GLU A 64 20.66 16.18 -6.12
C GLU A 64 21.56 16.60 -4.94
N ASN A 65 21.65 15.79 -3.89
CA ASN A 65 22.44 16.08 -2.71
C ASN A 65 23.71 15.21 -2.66
N THR A 66 24.85 15.76 -3.09
CA THR A 66 26.14 15.05 -3.15
C THR A 66 26.56 14.44 -1.81
N ASP A 67 26.30 15.14 -0.71
CA ASP A 67 26.63 14.68 0.64
C ASP A 67 25.75 13.49 1.04
N LEU A 68 24.44 13.55 0.74
CA LEU A 68 23.55 12.41 0.96
C LEU A 68 23.89 11.22 0.06
N ALA A 69 24.25 11.45 -1.21
CA ALA A 69 24.73 10.40 -2.11
C ALA A 69 25.97 9.70 -1.54
N HIS A 70 26.88 10.47 -0.95
CA HIS A 70 28.08 9.95 -0.31
C HIS A 70 27.74 9.07 0.91
N ILE A 71 26.87 9.56 1.80
CA ILE A 71 26.37 8.83 2.96
C ILE A 71 25.66 7.55 2.55
N TYR A 72 24.74 7.64 1.57
CA TYR A 72 23.99 6.50 1.06
C TYR A 72 24.92 5.41 0.52
N ARG A 73 25.91 5.80 -0.31
CA ARG A 73 26.92 4.86 -0.81
C ARG A 73 27.72 4.22 0.33
N LYS A 74 28.23 5.01 1.27
CA LYS A 74 29.01 4.51 2.42
C LYS A 74 28.21 3.51 3.26
N GLY A 75 26.95 3.84 3.53
CA GLY A 75 26.03 2.96 4.26
C GLY A 75 25.83 1.62 3.54
N LEU A 76 25.62 1.65 2.22
CA LEU A 76 25.47 0.44 1.41
C LEU A 76 26.76 -0.40 1.33
N THR A 77 27.92 0.24 1.19
CA THR A 77 29.22 -0.45 1.08
C THR A 77 29.77 -0.91 2.43
N GLY A 78 29.19 -0.43 3.54
CA GLY A 78 29.68 -0.70 4.89
C GLY A 78 30.92 0.11 5.27
N GLU A 79 31.21 1.19 4.56
CA GLU A 79 32.24 2.16 4.96
C GLU A 79 31.81 2.89 6.24
N SER A 80 32.78 3.20 7.12
CA SER A 80 32.49 3.84 8.41
C SER A 80 31.74 5.17 8.24
N LEU A 81 30.55 5.26 8.80
CA LEU A 81 29.78 6.48 8.98
C LEU A 81 30.14 7.15 10.31
N ASP A 82 30.33 8.46 10.33
CA ASP A 82 30.35 9.22 11.57
C ASP A 82 28.94 9.30 12.21
N PRO A 83 28.79 9.79 13.46
CA PRO A 83 27.48 9.82 14.12
C PRO A 83 26.38 10.58 13.38
N ASP A 84 26.72 11.68 12.68
CA ASP A 84 25.75 12.49 11.95
C ASP A 84 25.38 11.82 10.62
N GLU A 85 26.37 11.25 9.92
CA GLU A 85 26.15 10.44 8.72
C GLU A 85 25.28 9.20 9.03
N ALA A 86 25.56 8.50 10.13
CA ALA A 86 24.81 7.33 10.57
C ALA A 86 23.35 7.69 10.86
N THR A 87 23.10 8.81 11.54
CA THR A 87 21.75 9.32 11.81
C THR A 87 20.98 9.58 10.51
N ARG A 88 21.64 10.16 9.50
CA ARG A 88 21.02 10.46 8.20
C ARG A 88 20.76 9.20 7.38
N PHE A 89 21.66 8.22 7.42
CA PHE A 89 21.45 6.94 6.76
C PHE A 89 20.30 6.15 7.42
N GLU A 90 20.25 6.13 8.76
CA GLU A 90 19.13 5.55 9.50
C GLU A 90 17.79 6.19 9.15
N ALA A 91 17.74 7.52 9.01
CA ALA A 91 16.52 8.21 8.58
C ALA A 91 16.08 7.82 7.16
N LEU A 92 17.03 7.56 6.24
CA LEU A 92 16.71 7.05 4.89
C LEU A 92 16.13 5.64 4.96
N LEU A 93 16.73 4.75 5.76
CA LEU A 93 16.22 3.39 5.97
C LEU A 93 14.81 3.44 6.55
N GLU A 94 14.60 4.24 7.60
CA GLU A 94 13.29 4.40 8.24
C GLU A 94 12.21 4.83 7.25
N VAL A 95 12.43 5.93 6.52
CA VAL A 95 11.44 6.46 5.57
C VAL A 95 11.13 5.44 4.47
N TYR A 96 12.16 4.74 3.97
CA TYR A 96 11.99 3.73 2.94
C TYR A 96 11.18 2.53 3.44
N PHE A 97 11.51 1.98 4.61
CA PHE A 97 10.87 0.76 5.13
C PHE A 97 9.48 1.03 5.70
N THR A 98 9.23 2.19 6.32
CA THR A 98 7.87 2.59 6.68
C THR A 98 6.99 2.72 5.44
N SER A 99 7.52 3.26 4.33
CA SER A 99 6.76 3.32 3.07
C SER A 99 6.49 1.92 2.48
N LEU A 100 7.47 1.01 2.54
CA LEU A 100 7.29 -0.36 2.06
C LEU A 100 6.22 -1.12 2.87
N GLU A 101 6.19 -0.93 4.19
CA GLU A 101 5.16 -1.52 5.05
C GLU A 101 3.77 -0.92 4.79
N ASP A 102 3.69 0.41 4.61
CA ASP A 102 2.44 1.08 4.24
C ASP A 102 1.90 0.54 2.91
N GLN A 103 2.77 0.36 1.92
CA GLN A 103 2.40 -0.25 0.64
C GLN A 103 1.92 -1.72 0.79
N ASP A 104 2.52 -2.52 1.69
CA ASP A 104 2.05 -3.89 1.98
C ASP A 104 0.65 -3.89 2.63
N HIS A 105 0.38 -2.94 3.53
CA HIS A 105 -0.96 -2.76 4.11
C HIS A 105 -1.98 -2.32 3.06
N GLN A 106 -1.61 -1.37 2.21
CA GLN A 106 -2.43 -0.89 1.10
C GLN A 106 -2.75 -2.00 0.10
N TYR A 107 -1.76 -2.84 -0.23
CA TYR A 107 -1.96 -4.04 -1.07
C TYR A 107 -2.99 -5.00 -0.45
N LYS A 108 -2.82 -5.35 0.82
CA LYS A 108 -3.74 -6.24 1.55
C LYS A 108 -5.17 -5.69 1.67
N SER A 109 -5.36 -4.38 1.52
CA SER A 109 -6.68 -3.74 1.53
C SER A 109 -7.42 -3.78 0.18
N GLY A 110 -6.82 -4.37 -0.87
CA GLY A 110 -7.43 -4.50 -2.21
C GLY A 110 -7.31 -3.24 -3.09
N LEU A 111 -6.42 -2.33 -2.71
CA LEU A 111 -6.30 -1.00 -3.31
C LEU A 111 -5.08 -0.82 -4.23
N TYR A 112 -4.28 -1.87 -4.48
CA TYR A 112 -3.00 -1.72 -5.18
C TYR A 112 -2.93 -2.48 -6.53
N PHE A 113 -3.41 -3.73 -6.58
CA PHE A 113 -3.52 -4.52 -7.80
C PHE A 113 -4.95 -5.01 -8.01
N ASP A 114 -5.20 -5.59 -9.20
CA ASP A 114 -6.48 -6.22 -9.47
C ASP A 114 -6.69 -7.42 -8.53
N GLU A 115 -7.94 -7.73 -8.21
CA GLU A 115 -8.26 -8.83 -7.25
C GLU A 115 -7.70 -10.20 -7.70
N ASP A 116 -7.35 -10.33 -8.98
CA ASP A 116 -6.82 -11.54 -9.60
C ASP A 116 -5.28 -11.64 -9.63
N ASP A 117 -4.55 -10.64 -9.11
CA ASP A 117 -3.09 -10.65 -9.06
C ASP A 117 -2.57 -11.14 -7.69
N ASP A 118 -2.13 -12.39 -7.62
CA ASP A 118 -1.54 -13.02 -6.43
C ASP A 118 -0.10 -12.51 -6.12
N THR A 119 0.39 -11.48 -6.81
CA THR A 119 1.75 -10.96 -6.62
C THR A 119 1.94 -10.39 -5.22
N ASP A 120 2.76 -11.05 -4.39
CA ASP A 120 3.20 -10.48 -3.12
C ASP A 120 4.07 -9.24 -3.39
N LEU A 121 3.52 -8.05 -3.14
CA LEU A 121 4.19 -6.78 -3.42
C LEU A 121 5.59 -6.69 -2.78
N VAL A 122 5.74 -7.17 -1.54
CA VAL A 122 7.02 -7.09 -0.83
C VAL A 122 8.04 -8.00 -1.48
N GLU A 123 7.61 -9.20 -1.91
CA GLU A 123 8.45 -10.12 -2.69
C GLU A 123 8.85 -9.53 -4.05
N TYR A 124 7.90 -8.90 -4.75
CA TYR A 124 8.16 -8.23 -6.03
C TYR A 124 9.18 -7.09 -5.88
N MET A 125 9.07 -6.31 -4.80
CA MET A 125 9.96 -5.19 -4.49
C MET A 125 11.31 -5.64 -3.88
N ALA A 126 11.46 -6.91 -3.52
CA ALA A 126 12.64 -7.44 -2.83
C ALA A 126 14.00 -7.06 -3.47
N PRO A 127 14.17 -7.12 -4.81
CA PRO A 127 15.42 -6.70 -5.43
C PRO A 127 15.77 -5.23 -5.19
N ALA A 128 14.78 -4.34 -5.04
CA ALA A 128 14.99 -2.90 -4.91
C ALA A 128 15.58 -2.50 -3.55
N TYR A 129 15.38 -3.30 -2.51
CA TYR A 129 15.85 -3.01 -1.16
C TYR A 129 16.86 -4.04 -0.62
N ARG A 130 17.26 -5.01 -1.44
CA ARG A 130 18.26 -6.04 -1.10
C ARG A 130 19.55 -5.41 -0.62
N ASP A 131 20.09 -4.44 -1.35
CA ASP A 131 21.36 -3.81 -1.03
C ASP A 131 21.31 -3.06 0.32
N MET A 132 20.19 -2.39 0.60
CA MET A 132 19.97 -1.69 1.86
C MET A 132 20.03 -2.68 3.04
N LEU A 133 19.26 -3.78 3.00
CA LEU A 133 19.21 -4.76 4.10
C LEU A 133 20.40 -5.72 4.15
N SER A 134 21.17 -5.84 3.06
CA SER A 134 22.35 -6.70 3.00
C SER A 134 23.63 -5.97 3.44
N SER A 135 23.60 -4.63 3.45
CA SER A 135 24.67 -3.81 4.00
C SER A 135 24.88 -4.05 5.51
N PRO A 136 26.12 -3.91 6.05
CA PRO A 136 26.36 -4.05 7.48
C PRO A 136 25.46 -3.15 8.34
N TYR A 137 25.33 -1.87 7.96
CA TYR A 137 24.49 -0.90 8.65
C TYR A 137 23.00 -1.24 8.56
N GLY A 138 22.52 -1.65 7.39
CA GLY A 138 21.11 -2.01 7.23
C GLY A 138 20.73 -3.27 7.99
N ARG A 139 21.62 -4.26 8.10
CA ARG A 139 21.40 -5.44 8.96
C ARG A 139 21.27 -5.06 10.43
N GLU A 140 22.23 -4.28 10.94
CA GLU A 140 22.22 -3.81 12.32
C GLU A 140 20.97 -2.97 12.61
N TRP A 141 20.64 -2.04 11.70
CA TRP A 141 19.45 -1.21 11.79
C TRP A 141 18.17 -2.05 11.82
N TRP A 142 18.05 -3.06 10.96
CA TRP A 142 16.87 -3.91 10.90
C TRP A 142 16.68 -4.75 12.18
N GLU A 143 17.77 -5.29 12.72
CA GLU A 143 17.74 -6.05 13.98
C GLU A 143 17.37 -5.18 15.18
N ARG A 144 17.83 -3.92 15.20
CA ARG A 144 17.60 -2.98 16.31
C ARG A 144 16.26 -2.24 16.21
N ILE A 145 15.93 -1.71 15.04
CA ILE A 145 14.79 -0.80 14.81
C ILE A 145 13.68 -1.51 14.04
N GLY A 146 14.04 -2.22 12.97
CA GLY A 146 13.08 -2.91 12.11
C GLY A 146 12.14 -3.80 12.92
N ARG A 147 12.69 -4.56 13.88
CA ARG A 147 11.94 -5.43 14.80
C ARG A 147 10.90 -4.70 15.64
N ASP A 148 11.22 -3.51 16.13
CA ASP A 148 10.39 -2.78 17.08
C ASP A 148 9.40 -1.84 16.39
N ARG A 149 9.69 -1.40 15.16
CA ARG A 149 8.86 -0.44 14.41
C ARG A 149 7.99 -1.06 13.33
N SER A 150 8.28 -2.28 12.91
CA SER A 150 7.45 -3.01 11.95
C SER A 150 6.33 -3.76 12.64
N THR A 151 5.20 -3.96 11.95
CA THR A 151 4.22 -4.95 12.36
C THR A 151 4.82 -6.35 12.35
N PRO A 152 4.37 -7.27 13.23
CA PRO A 152 4.88 -8.64 13.27
C PRO A 152 4.76 -9.38 11.92
N SER A 153 3.69 -9.12 11.16
CA SER A 153 3.48 -9.74 9.85
C SER A 153 4.45 -9.24 8.79
N PHE A 154 4.72 -7.93 8.76
CA PHE A 154 5.66 -7.35 7.81
C PHE A 154 7.09 -7.79 8.15
N TYR A 155 7.47 -7.69 9.43
CA TYR A 155 8.78 -8.13 9.91
C TYR A 155 9.07 -9.58 9.53
N ALA A 156 8.16 -10.51 9.84
CA ALA A 156 8.31 -11.92 9.51
C ALA A 156 8.44 -12.18 7.99
N LYS A 157 7.77 -11.37 7.17
CA LYS A 157 7.87 -11.45 5.71
C LYS A 157 9.26 -11.03 5.24
N ILE A 158 9.77 -9.88 5.70
CA ILE A 158 11.12 -9.41 5.37
C ILE A 158 12.19 -10.40 5.85
N GLU A 159 12.05 -10.96 7.05
CA GLU A 159 12.98 -11.98 7.57
C GLU A 159 13.03 -13.23 6.68
N LYS A 160 11.87 -13.70 6.20
CA LYS A 160 11.82 -14.82 5.25
C LYS A 160 12.56 -14.50 3.96
N ILE A 161 12.44 -13.26 3.47
CA ILE A 161 13.12 -12.79 2.27
C ILE A 161 14.65 -12.74 2.51
N ARG A 162 15.08 -12.15 3.63
CA ARG A 162 16.49 -12.04 4.03
C ARG A 162 17.16 -13.41 4.15
N ALA A 163 16.49 -14.37 4.80
CA ALA A 163 17.01 -15.73 4.95
C ALA A 163 17.28 -16.43 3.60
N ARG A 164 16.50 -16.13 2.56
CA ARG A 164 16.76 -16.68 1.21
C ARG A 164 18.00 -16.05 0.56
N TRP A 165 18.22 -14.75 0.72
CA TRP A 165 19.39 -14.08 0.16
C TRP A 165 20.70 -14.60 0.77
N GLU A 166 20.67 -14.98 2.04
CA GLU A 166 21.82 -15.60 2.73
C GLU A 166 22.15 -16.96 2.11
N HIS A 167 21.14 -17.80 1.84
CA HIS A 167 21.32 -19.09 1.17
C HIS A 167 21.77 -18.98 -0.30
N GLU A 168 21.46 -17.89 -1.00
CA GLU A 168 21.93 -17.64 -2.38
C GLU A 168 23.40 -17.18 -2.43
N SER A 169 23.96 -16.75 -1.30
CA SER A 169 25.31 -16.16 -1.22
C SER A 169 26.37 -17.16 -0.73
N GLU A 170 25.97 -18.38 -0.36
CA GLU A 170 26.81 -19.53 0.02
C GLU A 170 27.12 -20.45 -1.18
#